data_AF-A0A7X0RHL5-F1
#
_entry.id   AF-A0A7X0RHL5-F1
#
_cell.length_a   1.000
_cell.length_b   1.000
_cell.length_c   1.000
_cell.angle_alpha   90.00
_cell.angle_beta   90.00
_cell.angle_gamma   90.00
#
_symmetry.space_group_name_H-M   'P 1'
#
loop_
_entity.id
_entity.type
_entity.pdbx_description
1 polymer ?
#
loop_
_entity_poly.entity_id
_entity_poly.type
_entity_poly.pdbx_seq_one_letter_code
_entity_poly.pdbx_strand_id
1 'polypeptide(L)' 'MRAFLVVCLFGIISALTLLLLAGHGPWAGHTIWRMDAAHGMNVGDIPVLGMWGIGSLFCLVLLWRES' A
#
# COMPACT_ATOMS: atom_id res chain seq x y z
N MET A 1 -20.10 11.70 8.72
CA MET A 1 -19.98 11.30 7.30
C MET A 1 -18.55 11.39 6.77
N ARG A 2 -17.79 12.49 6.95
CA ARG A 2 -16.40 12.60 6.43
C ARG A 2 -15.42 11.57 7.00
N ALA A 3 -15.39 11.31 8.31
CA ALA A 3 -14.49 10.31 8.90
C ALA A 3 -14.72 8.90 8.31
N PHE A 4 -15.98 8.52 8.10
CA PHE A 4 -16.34 7.27 7.43
C PHE A 4 -15.77 7.21 6.00
N LEU A 5 -15.89 8.29 5.23
CA LEU A 5 -15.29 8.36 3.88
C LEU A 5 -13.77 8.21 3.89
N VAL A 6 -13.08 8.79 4.88
CA VAL A 6 -11.62 8.66 5.00
C VAL A 6 -11.21 7.22 5.32
N VAL A 7 -11.96 6.55 6.21
CA VAL A 7 -11.72 5.13 6.52
C VAL A 7 -11.99 4.25 5.30
N CYS A 8 -13.07 4.50 4.54
CA CYS A 8 -13.33 3.79 3.29
C CYS A 8 -12.22 4.01 2.26
N LEU A 9 -11.75 5.25 2.11
CA LEU A 9 -10.65 5.59 1.20
C LEU A 9 -9.36 4.85 1.59
N PHE A 10 -9.02 4.86 2.88
CA PHE A 10 -7.86 4.12 3.40
C PHE A 10 -7.98 2.61 3.12
N GLY A 11 -9.17 2.03 3.32
CA GLY A 11 -9.45 0.63 3.01
C GLY A 11 -9.28 0.31 1.53
N ILE A 12 -9.80 1.15 0.64
CA ILE A 12 -9.66 0.98 -0.82
C ILE A 12 -8.20 1.06 -1.25
N ILE A 13 -7.46 2.08 -0.80
CA ILE A 13 -6.04 2.24 -1.14
C ILE A 13 -5.26 1.01 -0.67
N SER A 14 -5.51 0.53 0.55
CA SER A 14 -4.86 -0.66 1.10
C SER A 14 -5.19 -1.93 0.30
N ALA A 15 -6.45 -2.11 -0.10
CA ALA A 15 -6.86 -3.25 -0.93
C ALA A 15 -6.19 -3.23 -2.31
N LEU A 16 -6.13 -2.05 -2.96
CA LEU A 16 -5.46 -1.88 -4.25
C LEU A 16 -3.96 -2.15 -4.15
N THR A 17 -3.32 -1.66 -3.09
CA THR A 17 -1.92 -1.96 -2.79
C THR A 17 -1.71 -3.46 -2.67
N LEU A 18 -2.52 -4.18 -1.87
CA LEU A 18 -2.41 -5.62 -1.73
C LEU A 18 -2.64 -6.38 -3.04
N LEU A 19 -3.56 -5.92 -3.90
CA LEU A 19 -3.78 -6.51 -5.22
C LEU A 19 -2.57 -6.32 -6.14
N LEU A 20 -1.97 -5.13 -6.14
CA LEU A 20 -0.72 -4.89 -6.85
C LEU A 20 0.42 -5.73 -6.28
N LEU A 21 0.42 -5.95 -4.96
CA LEU A 21 1.39 -6.77 -4.27
C LEU A 21 1.26 -8.28 -4.55
N ALA A 22 0.04 -8.79 -4.56
CA ALA A 22 -0.22 -10.18 -4.93
C ALA A 22 -0.01 -10.44 -6.43
N GLY A 23 -0.24 -9.41 -7.25
CA GLY A 23 -0.16 -9.46 -8.71
C GLY A 23 1.23 -9.26 -9.30
N HIS A 24 2.29 -9.30 -8.48
CA HIS A 24 3.68 -9.25 -8.92
C HIS A 24 4.03 -10.42 -9.85
N GLY A 25 3.68 -10.29 -11.13
CA GLY A 25 4.17 -11.17 -12.18
C GLY A 25 5.69 -10.98 -12.36
N PRO A 26 6.29 -11.60 -13.40
CA PRO A 26 7.73 -11.52 -13.68
C PRO A 26 8.29 -10.09 -13.90
N TRP A 27 7.44 -9.07 -13.88
CA TRP A 27 7.74 -7.66 -14.07
C TRP A 27 8.06 -6.90 -12.77
N ALA A 28 7.93 -7.53 -11.60
CA ALA A 28 8.23 -6.90 -10.32
C ALA A 28 9.73 -6.61 -10.10
N GLY A 29 10.59 -7.07 -11.00
CA GLY A 29 12.03 -6.88 -10.95
C GLY A 29 12.71 -7.85 -9.99
N HIS A 30 13.97 -7.57 -9.65
CA HIS A 30 14.73 -8.43 -8.75
C HIS A 30 14.20 -8.39 -7.31
N THR A 31 14.27 -9.52 -6.63
CA THR A 31 13.95 -9.63 -5.20
C THR A 31 15.00 -8.89 -4.38
N ILE A 32 14.57 -7.88 -3.63
CA ILE A 32 15.42 -7.07 -2.73
C ILE A 32 15.45 -7.64 -1.32
N TRP A 33 14.38 -8.32 -0.91
CA TRP A 33 14.26 -8.96 0.40
C TRP A 33 13.53 -10.28 0.23
N ARG A 34 14.08 -11.38 0.75
CA ARG A 34 13.41 -12.68 0.73
C ARG A 34 12.85 -13.00 2.11
N MET A 35 11.55 -13.30 2.18
CA MET A 35 10.90 -13.71 3.42
C MET A 35 10.88 -15.24 3.55
N ASP A 36 10.66 -15.94 2.43
CA ASP A 36 10.67 -17.40 2.34
C ASP A 36 11.10 -17.85 0.92
N ALA A 37 11.19 -19.16 0.68
CA ALA A 37 11.48 -19.76 -0.61
C ALA A 37 10.54 -19.26 -1.72
N ALA A 38 9.26 -19.03 -1.41
CA ALA A 38 8.23 -18.61 -2.37
C ALA A 38 7.83 -17.12 -2.27
N HIS A 39 8.24 -16.41 -1.21
CA HIS A 39 7.77 -15.06 -0.94
C HIS A 39 8.92 -14.09 -0.67
N GLY A 40 8.82 -12.90 -1.24
CA GLY A 40 9.80 -11.84 -1.07
C GLY A 40 9.26 -10.52 -1.59
N MET A 41 9.98 -9.47 -1.23
CA MET A 41 9.77 -8.12 -1.73
C MET A 41 10.70 -7.89 -2.92
N ASN A 42 10.16 -7.33 -3.99
CA ASN A 42 10.88 -6.98 -5.21
C ASN A 42 11.05 -5.47 -5.35
N VAL A 43 11.93 -5.05 -6.25
CA VAL A 43 12.17 -3.62 -6.54
C VAL A 43 10.87 -2.89 -6.91
N GLY A 44 9.98 -3.54 -7.67
CA GLY A 44 8.70 -2.99 -8.10
C GLY A 44 7.72 -2.70 -6.95
N ASP A 45 7.95 -3.30 -5.79
CA ASP A 45 7.07 -3.16 -4.62
C ASP A 45 7.36 -1.85 -3.89
N ILE A 46 8.58 -1.31 -4.02
CA ILE A 46 9.01 -0.05 -3.38
C ILE A 46 8.09 1.13 -3.78
N PRO A 47 7.88 1.44 -5.07
CA PRO A 47 7.00 2.56 -5.44
C PRO A 47 5.54 2.31 -5.02
N VAL A 48 5.08 1.06 -5.04
CA VAL A 48 3.70 0.70 -4.63
C VAL A 48 3.50 0.95 -3.13
N LEU A 49 4.44 0.48 -2.30
CA LEU A 49 4.44 0.72 -0.86
C LEU A 49 4.64 2.20 -0.51
N GLY A 50 5.46 2.91 -1.28
CA GLY A 50 5.65 4.36 -1.15
C GLY A 50 4.34 5.14 -1.38
N MET A 51 3.63 4.84 -2.46
CA MET A 51 2.33 5.46 -2.76
C MET A 51 1.29 5.12 -1.68
N TRP A 52 1.25 3.86 -1.23
CA TRP A 52 0.38 3.46 -0.13
C TRP A 52 0.68 4.23 1.15
N GLY A 53 1.96 4.37 1.51
CA GLY A 53 2.39 5.11 2.70
C GLY A 53 1.98 6.58 2.64
N ILE A 54 2.16 7.24 1.50
CA ILE A 54 1.73 8.63 1.29
C ILE A 54 0.21 8.76 1.44
N GLY A 55 -0.57 7.88 0.80
CA GLY A 55 -2.04 7.87 0.90
C GLY A 55 -2.53 7.62 2.33
N SER A 56 -1.84 6.73 3.06
CA SER A 56 -2.12 6.41 4.45
C SER A 56 -1.86 7.60 5.38
N LEU A 57 -0.71 8.26 5.22
CA LEU A 57 -0.37 9.47 5.97
C LEU A 57 -1.35 10.60 5.69
N PHE A 58 -1.77 10.76 4.43
CA PHE A 58 -2.78 11.75 4.07
C PHE A 58 -4.11 11.48 4.78
N CYS A 59 -4.57 10.22 4.82
CA CYS A 59 -5.77 9.84 5.56
C CYS A 59 -5.65 10.12 7.07
N LEU A 60 -4.49 9.82 7.66
CA LEU A 60 -4.22 10.10 9.07
C LEU A 60 -4.23 11.61 9.38
N VAL A 61 -3.60 12.43 8.54
CA VAL A 61 -3.62 13.89 8.67
C VAL A 61 -5.04 14.42 8.54
N LEU A 62 -5.84 13.90 7.59
CA LEU A 62 -7.23 14.29 7.44
C LEU A 62 -8.08 13.95 8.66
N LEU A 63 -7.86 12.79 9.30
CA LEU A 63 -8.57 12.43 10.53
C LEU A 63 -8.13 13.27 11.72
N TRP A 64 -6.82 13.53 11.84
CA TRP A 64 -6.28 14.31 12.95
C TRP A 64 -6.73 15.78 12.91
N ARG A 65 -6.81 16.40 11.73
CA ARG A 65 -7.31 17.77 11.60
C ARG A 65 -8.80 17.93 11.95
N GLU A 66 -9.53 16.83 12.07
CA GLU A 66 -10.96 16.79 12.39
C GLU A 66 -11.24 16.38 13.85
N SER A 67 -10.19 16.05 14.62
CA SER A 67 -10.27 15.72 16.05
C SER A 67 -10.03 16.96 16.90
#